data_AF-F0SPD4-F1
#
_entry.id   AF-F0SPD4-F1
#
_cell.length_a   1.000
_cell.length_b   1.000
_cell.length_c   1.000
_cell.angle_alpha   90.00
_cell.angle_beta   90.00
_cell.angle_gamma   90.00
#
_symmetry.space_group_name_H-M   'P 1'
#
loop_
_entity.id
_entity.type
_entity.pdbx_description
1 polymer ?
#
loop_
_entity_poly.entity_id
_entity_poly.type
_entity_poly.pdbx_seq_one_letter_code
_entity_poly.pdbx_strand_id
1 'polypeptide(L)'
;MAQYDDLHTGTITLVGVVSAILTFVIIAAAQVLYYQYQEVETARKEIDVPITASDNVILQQEAILSNYGWLDQEKGIVGLPIDRAMQDVLAELGSDSKAEASN
;
A
#
# COMPACT_ATOMS: atom_id res chain seq x y z
N MET A 1 62.82 -12.44 30.66
CA MET A 1 63.00 -11.03 30.26
C MET A 1 61.97 -10.76 29.17
N ALA A 2 60.92 -10.00 29.49
CA ALA A 2 59.89 -9.65 28.52
C ALA A 2 60.44 -8.51 27.66
N GLN A 3 60.68 -8.81 26.38
CA GLN A 3 61.02 -7.82 25.37
C GLN A 3 59.77 -6.97 25.17
N TYR A 4 59.84 -5.70 25.57
CA TYR A 4 58.85 -4.72 25.12
C TYR A 4 59.06 -4.59 23.61
N ASP A 5 58.23 -5.30 22.86
CA ASP A 5 58.07 -5.08 21.44
C ASP A 5 57.47 -3.69 21.29
N ASP A 6 58.23 -2.78 20.69
CA ASP A 6 57.86 -1.37 20.51
C ASP A 6 56.63 -1.29 19.61
N LEU A 7 55.46 -1.47 20.21
CA LEU A 7 54.19 -1.29 19.55
C LEU A 7 54.18 0.14 19.03
N HIS A 8 54.28 0.29 17.71
CA HIS A 8 54.27 1.57 17.02
C HIS A 8 52.90 2.24 17.19
N THR A 9 52.68 2.77 18.39
CA THR A 9 51.40 3.31 18.83
C THR A 9 51.01 4.49 17.94
N GLY A 10 51.98 5.29 17.50
CA GLY A 10 51.76 6.36 16.53
C GLY A 10 51.21 5.89 15.18
N THR A 11 51.72 4.79 14.63
CA THR A 11 51.21 4.27 13.34
C THR A 11 49.85 3.62 13.51
N ILE A 12 49.62 2.91 14.61
CA ILE A 12 48.32 2.29 14.91
C ILE A 12 47.23 3.35 15.10
N THR A 13 47.51 4.41 15.87
CA THR A 13 46.58 5.51 16.07
C THR A 13 46.32 6.26 14.76
N LEU A 14 47.35 6.51 13.94
CA LEU A 14 47.18 7.13 12.63
C LEU A 14 46.27 6.29 11.72
N VAL A 15 46.54 4.99 11.60
CA VAL A 15 45.76 4.08 10.77
C VAL A 15 44.31 3.97 11.28
N GLY A 16 44.12 3.94 12.60
CA GLY A 16 42.79 3.93 13.22
C GLY A 16 41.99 5.21 12.97
N VAL A 17 42.62 6.38 13.06
CA VAL A 17 41.95 7.66 12.76
C VAL A 17 41.62 7.75 11.26
N VAL A 18 42.55 7.36 10.39
CA VAL A 18 42.33 7.35 8.94
C VAL A 18 41.21 6.39 8.56
N SER A 19 41.17 5.19 9.14
CA SER A 19 40.10 4.23 8.88
C SER A 19 38.75 4.73 9.39
N ALA A 20 38.70 5.35 10.57
CA ALA A 20 37.47 5.94 11.11
C ALA A 20 36.93 7.05 10.20
N ILE A 21 37.80 7.95 9.72
CA ILE A 21 37.42 9.00 8.77
C ILE A 21 36.92 8.39 7.47
N LEU A 22 37.63 7.40 6.93
CA LEU A 22 37.24 6.72 5.70
C LEU A 22 35.85 6.06 5.83
N THR A 23 35.60 5.36 6.93
CA THR A 23 34.29 4.77 7.21
C THR A 23 33.19 5.83 7.29
N PHE A 24 33.46 6.96 7.96
CA PHE A 24 32.51 8.08 8.02
C PHE A 24 32.20 8.63 6.63
N VAL A 25 33.21 8.80 5.77
CA VAL A 25 33.03 9.24 4.38
C VAL A 25 32.20 8.24 3.57
N ILE A 26 32.42 6.93 3.73
CA ILE A 26 31.64 5.90 3.06
C ILE A 26 30.17 5.96 3.49
N ILE A 27 29.90 6.13 4.79
CA ILE A 27 28.53 6.27 5.30
C ILE A 27 27.86 7.52 4.72
N ALA A 28 28.55 8.66 4.73
CA ALA A 28 28.03 9.90 4.15
C ALA A 28 27.78 9.78 2.65
N ALA A 29 28.68 9.13 1.90
CA ALA A 29 28.50 8.88 0.47
C ALA A 29 27.29 7.97 0.20
N ALA A 30 27.11 6.92 1.01
CA ALA A 30 25.94 6.05 0.93
C ALA A 30 24.64 6.80 1.22
N GLN A 31 24.64 7.72 2.21
CA GLN A 31 23.50 8.60 2.49
C GLN A 31 23.19 9.52 1.31
N VAL A 32 24.20 10.18 0.73
CA VAL A 32 24.01 11.06 -0.44
C VAL A 32 23.45 10.29 -1.63
N LEU A 33 23.99 9.10 -1.92
CA LEU A 33 23.45 8.23 -2.96
C LEU A 33 22.01 7.83 -2.64
N TYR A 34 21.73 7.42 -1.40
CA TYR A 34 20.40 7.06 -0.96
C TYR A 34 19.40 8.20 -1.17
N TYR A 35 19.72 9.43 -0.77
CA TYR A 35 18.84 10.58 -0.99
C TYR A 35 18.62 10.90 -2.47
N GLN A 36 19.67 10.79 -3.31
CA GLN A 36 19.51 10.96 -4.77
C GLN A 36 18.55 9.91 -5.37
N TYR A 37 18.63 8.65 -4.94
CA TYR A 37 17.70 7.61 -5.39
C TYR A 37 16.33 7.72 -4.74
N GLN A 38 16.24 8.24 -3.52
CA GLN A 38 14.98 8.42 -2.79
C GLN A 38 14.14 9.54 -3.42
N GLU A 39 14.74 10.61 -3.94
CA GLU A 39 14.00 11.61 -4.72
C GLU A 39 13.32 11.01 -5.96
N VAL A 40 13.96 10.03 -6.62
CA VAL A 40 13.41 9.35 -7.81
C VAL A 40 12.25 8.41 -7.43
N GLU A 41 12.36 7.73 -6.29
CA GLU A 41 11.38 6.73 -5.88
C GLU A 41 10.23 7.32 -5.05
N THR A 42 10.47 8.36 -4.24
CA THR A 42 9.42 9.10 -3.52
C THR A 42 8.59 9.94 -4.49
N ALA A 43 9.21 10.55 -5.53
CA ALA A 43 8.45 11.15 -6.61
C ALA A 43 7.59 10.12 -7.36
N ARG A 44 8.02 8.86 -7.48
CA ARG A 44 7.17 7.78 -8.02
C ARG A 44 6.10 7.32 -7.04
N LYS A 45 6.40 7.14 -5.75
CA LYS A 45 5.46 6.53 -4.79
C LYS A 45 4.49 7.50 -4.14
N GLU A 46 4.82 8.78 -4.00
CA GLU A 46 3.89 9.78 -3.44
C GLU A 46 3.08 10.52 -4.50
N ILE A 47 3.53 10.52 -5.77
CA ILE A 47 2.79 11.18 -6.89
C ILE A 47 2.07 10.15 -7.79
N ASP A 48 2.46 8.87 -7.77
CA ASP A 48 1.86 7.81 -8.61
C ASP A 48 1.34 6.62 -7.76
N VAL A 49 0.72 6.90 -6.61
CA VAL A 49 -0.53 6.16 -6.33
C VAL A 49 -1.59 7.00 -7.04
N PRO A 50 -2.02 6.64 -8.26
CA PRO A 50 -3.15 7.30 -8.87
C PRO A 50 -4.39 6.95 -8.04
N ILE A 51 -4.61 7.71 -6.96
CA ILE A 51 -5.86 7.71 -6.20
C ILE A 51 -7.01 7.95 -7.17
N THR A 52 -6.77 8.68 -8.27
CA THR A 52 -7.69 8.84 -9.40
C THR A 52 -8.08 7.54 -10.09
N ALA A 53 -7.18 6.56 -10.29
CA ALA A 53 -7.54 5.33 -11.01
C ALA A 53 -8.40 4.40 -10.14
N SER A 54 -8.05 4.24 -8.86
CA SER A 54 -8.85 3.46 -7.92
C SER A 54 -10.18 4.15 -7.61
N ASP A 55 -10.20 5.46 -7.38
CA ASP A 55 -11.44 6.20 -7.12
C ASP A 55 -12.38 6.16 -8.32
N ASN A 56 -11.88 6.31 -9.55
CA ASN A 56 -12.74 6.24 -10.74
C ASN A 56 -13.38 4.85 -10.93
N VAL A 57 -12.68 3.77 -10.60
CA VAL A 57 -13.22 2.40 -10.67
C VAL A 57 -14.26 2.18 -9.57
N ILE A 58 -14.00 2.64 -8.35
CA ILE A 58 -14.95 2.56 -7.23
C ILE A 58 -16.21 3.38 -7.54
N LEU A 59 -16.06 4.61 -8.02
CA LEU A 59 -17.18 5.47 -8.41
C LEU A 59 -18.01 4.87 -9.55
N GLN A 60 -17.38 4.22 -10.53
CA GLN A 60 -18.12 3.50 -11.58
C GLN A 60 -18.88 2.30 -11.04
N GLN A 61 -18.28 1.53 -10.12
CA GLN A 61 -18.94 0.41 -9.48
C GLN A 61 -20.14 0.86 -8.64
N GLU A 62 -19.97 1.94 -7.87
CA GLU A 62 -21.04 2.53 -7.07
C GLU A 62 -22.18 3.07 -7.96
N ALA A 63 -21.86 3.69 -9.10
CA ALA A 63 -22.87 4.17 -10.04
C ALA A 63 -23.68 3.02 -10.67
N ILE A 64 -23.08 1.87 -10.95
CA ILE A 64 -23.79 0.69 -11.47
C ILE A 64 -24.67 0.04 -10.40
N LEU A 65 -24.22 0.01 -9.14
CA LEU A 65 -24.94 -0.63 -8.03
C LEU A 65 -26.06 0.23 -7.43
N SER A 66 -26.01 1.55 -7.60
CA SER A 66 -26.97 2.51 -7.04
C SER A 66 -28.12 2.88 -7.98
N ASN A 67 -27.99 2.61 -9.29
CA ASN A 67 -28.96 3.05 -10.28
C ASN A 67 -29.77 1.91 -10.88
N TYR A 68 -31.02 2.21 -11.21
CA TYR A 68 -31.84 1.34 -12.04
C TYR A 68 -31.38 1.44 -13.49
N GLY A 69 -31.22 0.30 -14.16
CA GLY A 69 -30.79 0.28 -15.56
C GLY A 69 -30.94 -1.08 -16.20
N TRP A 70 -30.73 -1.15 -17.52
CA TRP A 70 -30.61 -2.43 -18.22
C TRP A 70 -29.16 -2.88 -18.16
N LEU A 71 -28.90 -4.07 -17.61
CA LEU A 71 -27.56 -4.65 -17.58
C LEU A 71 -27.27 -5.45 -18.86
N ASP A 72 -28.31 -6.11 -19.40
CA ASP A 72 -28.28 -6.80 -20.69
C ASP A 72 -29.69 -6.81 -21.28
N GLN A 73 -29.94 -5.93 -22.26
CA GLN A 73 -31.27 -5.75 -22.86
C GLN A 73 -31.66 -6.94 -23.75
N GLU A 74 -30.70 -7.63 -24.36
CA GLU A 74 -30.97 -8.80 -25.22
C GLU A 74 -31.42 -10.00 -24.39
N LYS A 75 -30.89 -10.14 -23.16
CA LYS A 75 -31.29 -11.19 -22.22
C LYS A 75 -32.39 -10.77 -21.24
N GLY A 76 -32.88 -9.53 -21.34
CA GLY A 76 -33.92 -9.01 -20.45
C GLY A 76 -33.48 -8.83 -19.00
N ILE A 77 -32.17 -8.68 -18.74
CA ILE A 77 -31.62 -8.57 -17.38
C ILE A 77 -31.59 -7.08 -16.98
N VAL A 78 -32.33 -6.75 -15.93
CA VAL A 78 -32.38 -5.42 -15.33
C VAL A 78 -31.48 -5.35 -14.10
N GLY A 79 -30.80 -4.23 -13.94
CA GLY A 79 -30.10 -3.84 -12.72
C GLY A 79 -31.09 -3.23 -11.73
N LEU A 80 -31.21 -3.86 -10.56
CA LEU A 80 -31.91 -3.36 -9.39
C LEU A 80 -30.87 -2.77 -8.42
N PRO A 81 -31.07 -1.56 -7.87
CA PRO A 81 -30.16 -1.01 -6.88
C PRO A 81 -30.01 -1.94 -5.68
N ILE A 82 -28.78 -2.10 -5.21
CA ILE A 82 -28.44 -3.13 -4.23
C ILE A 82 -29.18 -2.95 -2.90
N ASP A 83 -29.44 -1.70 -2.50
CA ASP A 83 -30.22 -1.38 -1.29
C ASP A 83 -31.66 -1.90 -1.36
N ARG A 84 -32.25 -1.89 -2.56
CA ARG A 84 -33.62 -2.38 -2.79
C ARG A 84 -33.65 -3.89 -2.87
N ALA A 85 -32.68 -4.49 -3.57
CA ALA A 85 -32.51 -5.93 -3.57
C ALA A 85 -32.38 -6.49 -2.14
N MET A 86 -31.62 -5.81 -1.27
CA MET A 86 -31.47 -6.22 0.12
C MET A 86 -32.77 -6.11 0.92
N GLN A 87 -33.53 -5.03 0.73
CA GLN A 87 -34.85 -4.86 1.37
C GLN A 87 -35.82 -5.96 0.97
N ASP A 88 -35.87 -6.30 -0.32
CA ASP A 88 -36.78 -7.31 -0.85
C ASP A 88 -36.41 -8.71 -0.32
N VAL A 89 -35.12 -9.07 -0.31
CA VAL A 89 -34.66 -10.35 0.27
C VAL A 89 -34.96 -10.45 1.77
N LEU A 90 -34.78 -9.36 2.52
CA LEU A 90 -35.14 -9.35 3.95
C LEU A 90 -36.65 -9.47 4.18
N ALA A 91 -37.46 -8.85 3.32
CA ALA A 91 -38.91 -8.95 3.37
C ALA A 91 -39.39 -10.38 3.05
N GLU A 92 -38.80 -11.02 2.03
CA GLU A 92 -39.06 -12.42 1.66
C GLU A 92 -38.71 -13.35 2.82
N LEU A 93 -37.49 -13.25 3.36
CA LEU A 93 -37.05 -14.08 4.50
C LEU A 93 -37.94 -13.88 5.75
N GLY A 94 -38.36 -12.64 6.02
CA GLY A 94 -39.30 -12.32 7.08
C GLY A 94 -40.69 -12.91 6.85
N SER A 95 -41.15 -13.00 5.60
CA SER A 95 -42.44 -13.59 5.25
C SER A 95 -42.42 -15.12 5.29
N ASP A 96 -41.33 -15.76 4.84
CA ASP A 96 -41.16 -17.21 4.87
C ASP A 96 -41.09 -17.74 6.32
N SER A 97 -40.33 -17.06 7.19
CA SER A 97 -40.28 -17.41 8.62
C SER A 97 -41.64 -17.30 9.33
N LYS A 98 -42.52 -16.40 8.88
CA LYS A 98 -43.87 -16.24 9.43
C LYS A 98 -44.85 -17.27 8.89
N ALA A 99 -44.64 -17.78 7.68
CA ALA A 99 -45.42 -18.85 7.08
C ALA A 99 -45.13 -20.22 7.72
N GLU A 100 -43.87 -20.48 8.09
CA GLU A 100 -43.46 -21.72 8.78
C GLU A 100 -43.95 -21.77 10.24
N ALA A 101 -44.08 -20.63 10.92
CA ALA A 101 -44.56 -20.57 12.31
C ALA A 101 -46.09 -20.70 12.46
N SER A 102 -46.84 -20.75 11.35
CA SER A 102 -48.30 -20.83 11.34
C SER A 102 -48.86 -22.20 10.91
N ASN A 103 -48.02 -23.22 10.80
CA ASN A 103 -48.40 -24.61 10.51
C ASN A 103 -48.20 -25.51 11.72
#